data_AF-A0AAJ2UHB5-F1
#
_entry.id   AF-A0AAJ2UHB5-F1
#
_cell.length_a   1.000
_cell.length_b   1.000
_cell.length_c   1.000
_cell.angle_alpha   90.00
_cell.angle_beta   90.00
_cell.angle_gamma   90.00
#
_symmetry.space_group_name_H-M   'P 1'
#
loop_
_entity.id
_entity.type
_entity.pdbx_description
1 polymer ?
#
loop_
_entity_poly.entity_id
_entity_poly.type
_entity_poly.pdbx_seq_one_letter_code
_entity_poly.pdbx_strand_id
1 'polypeptide(L)' 'MRGRVSMENELYQELEAAREALFMSRTLKEARFWQEKIKYIESLLKKNNIKNKKQ' A
#
# COMPACT_ATOMS: atom_id res chain seq x y z
N MET A 1 -0.87 -1.46 -24.84
CA MET A 1 -0.04 -1.10 -23.67
C MET A 1 -0.96 -0.68 -22.51
N ARG A 2 -1.25 -1.55 -21.53
CA ARG A 2 -2.13 -1.27 -20.37
C ARG A 2 -1.74 -2.07 -19.11
N GLY A 3 -0.47 -2.06 -18.71
CA GLY A 3 0.01 -2.97 -17.64
C GLY A 3 0.50 -2.34 -16.34
N ARG A 4 0.68 -1.00 -16.26
CA ARG A 4 1.37 -0.36 -15.13
C ARG A 4 0.53 0.67 -14.36
N VAL A 5 -0.36 1.39 -15.03
CA VAL A 5 -1.32 2.30 -14.38
C VAL A 5 -2.32 1.51 -13.52
N SER A 6 -2.63 0.26 -13.89
CA SER A 6 -3.50 -0.62 -13.09
C SER A 6 -2.85 -1.00 -11.76
N MET A 7 -1.58 -1.40 -11.78
CA MET A 7 -0.89 -1.87 -10.57
C MET A 7 -0.69 -0.77 -9.53
N GLU A 8 -0.37 0.45 -9.93
CA GLU A 8 -0.23 1.56 -8.98
C GLU A 8 -1.59 1.94 -8.36
N ASN A 9 -2.66 1.97 -9.17
CA ASN A 9 -4.02 2.18 -8.68
C ASN A 9 -4.47 1.06 -7.73
N GLU A 10 -4.15 -0.20 -8.03
CA GLU A 10 -4.40 -1.35 -7.16
C GLU A 10 -3.69 -1.20 -5.81
N LEU A 11 -2.41 -0.78 -5.82
CA LEU A 11 -1.66 -0.54 -4.58
C LEU A 11 -2.24 0.61 -3.75
N TYR A 12 -2.74 1.68 -4.37
CA TYR A 12 -3.44 2.74 -3.63
C TYR A 12 -4.77 2.26 -3.05
N GLN A 13 -5.53 1.43 -3.78
CA GLN A 13 -6.76 0.83 -3.26
C GLN A 13 -6.47 -0.10 -2.07
N GLU A 14 -5.43 -0.94 -2.16
CA GLU A 14 -4.99 -1.78 -1.05
C GLU A 14 -4.52 -0.94 0.16
N LEU A 15 -3.84 0.18 -0.09
CA LEU A 15 -3.39 1.08 0.97
C LEU A 15 -4.58 1.68 1.73
N GLU A 16 -5.62 2.12 1.01
CA GLU A 16 -6.81 2.69 1.63
C GLU A 16 -7.57 1.64 2.45
N ALA A 17 -7.78 0.44 1.89
CA ALA A 17 -8.40 -0.67 2.61
C ALA A 17 -7.61 -1.05 3.88
N ALA A 18 -6.27 -1.06 3.82
CA ALA A 18 -5.43 -1.33 4.99
C ALA A 18 -5.54 -0.22 6.06
N ARG A 19 -5.71 1.04 5.66
CA ARG A 19 -5.95 2.17 6.58
C ARG A 19 -7.30 2.06 7.27
N GLU A 20 -8.36 1.75 6.53
CA GLU A 20 -9.68 1.50 7.09
C GLU A 20 -9.65 0.32 8.08
N ALA A 21 -9.00 -0.79 7.72
CA ALA A 21 -8.88 -1.96 8.58
C ALA A 21 -8.03 -1.69 9.85
N LEU A 22 -7.00 -0.85 9.74
CA LEU A 22 -6.24 -0.35 10.90
C LEU A 22 -7.16 0.46 11.84
N PHE A 23 -7.95 1.38 11.29
CA PHE A 23 -8.88 2.20 12.07
C PHE A 23 -9.95 1.35 12.77
N MET A 24 -10.42 0.30 12.10
CA MET A 24 -11.42 -0.64 12.62
C MET A 24 -10.84 -1.74 13.52
N SER A 25 -9.52 -1.77 13.73
CA SER A 25 -8.85 -2.79 14.55
C SER A 25 -9.32 -2.72 16.00
N ARG A 26 -9.65 -3.89 16.56
CA ARG A 26 -10.15 -4.00 17.95
C ARG A 26 -9.06 -4.43 18.92
N THR A 27 -7.93 -4.88 18.39
CA THR A 27 -6.79 -5.35 19.18
C THR A 27 -5.48 -4.70 18.74
N LEU A 28 -4.52 -4.61 19.66
CA LEU A 28 -3.16 -4.17 19.36
C LEU A 28 -2.46 -5.09 18.35
N LYS A 29 -2.78 -6.39 18.34
CA LYS A 29 -2.22 -7.34 17.39
C LYS A 29 -2.68 -7.05 15.96
N GLU A 30 -3.98 -6.81 15.76
CA GLU A 30 -4.55 -6.40 14.48
C GLU A 30 -3.99 -5.05 14.03
N ALA A 31 -3.93 -4.07 14.93
CA ALA A 31 -3.38 -2.76 14.61
C ALA A 31 -1.92 -2.85 14.15
N ARG A 32 -1.08 -3.64 14.84
CA ARG A 32 0.32 -3.88 14.42
C ARG A 32 0.41 -4.54 13.05
N PHE A 33 -0.42 -5.56 12.80
CA PHE A 33 -0.47 -6.23 11.51
C PHE A 33 -0.79 -5.25 10.37
N TRP A 34 -1.83 -4.42 10.52
CA TRP A 34 -2.20 -3.46 9.49
C TRP A 34 -1.17 -2.33 9.32
N GLN A 35 -0.53 -1.90 10.41
CA GLN A 35 0.61 -0.97 10.34
C GLN A 35 1.78 -1.54 9.51
N GLU A 36 2.12 -2.81 9.68
CA GLU A 36 3.15 -3.48 8.88
C GLU A 36 2.74 -3.62 7.41
N LYS A 37 1.48 -3.97 7.15
CA LYS A 37 0.92 -4.05 5.79
C LYS A 37 0.96 -2.69 5.08
N ILE A 38 0.60 -1.60 5.74
CA ILE A 38 0.69 -0.23 5.21
C ILE A 38 2.13 0.10 4.82
N LYS A 39 3.10 -0.11 5.74
CA LYS A 39 4.53 0.15 5.47
C LYS A 39 5.05 -0.64 4.27
N TYR A 40 4.60 -1.89 4.12
CA TYR A 40 4.96 -2.71 2.97
C TYR A 40 4.43 -2.13 1.65
N ILE A 41 3.15 -1.75 1.59
CA ILE A 41 2.53 -1.16 0.41
C ILE A 41 3.22 0.16 0.04
N GLU A 42 3.48 1.03 1.02
CA GLU A 42 4.21 2.29 0.80
C GLU A 42 5.62 2.06 0.22
N SER A 43 6.31 1.01 0.68
CA SER A 43 7.61 0.60 0.12
C SER A 43 7.50 0.19 -1.34
N LEU A 44 6.46 -0.54 -1.73
CA LEU A 44 6.20 -0.91 -3.12
C LEU A 44 5.92 0.31 -4.00
N LEU A 45 5.05 1.22 -3.53
CA LEU A 45 4.75 2.48 -4.22
C LEU A 45 6.01 3.33 -4.40
N LYS A 46 6.83 3.47 -3.35
CA LYS A 46 8.10 4.20 -3.42
C LYS A 46 9.08 3.56 -4.41
N LYS A 47 9.21 2.23 -4.43
CA LYS A 47 10.04 1.51 -5.40
C LYS A 47 9.57 1.73 -6.83
N ASN A 48 8.25 1.70 -7.07
CA ASN A 48 7.68 1.95 -8.39
C ASN A 48 7.92 3.40 -8.84
N ASN A 49 7.74 4.37 -7.96
CA ASN A 49 8.01 5.78 -8.24
C ASN A 49 9.50 6.08 -8.53
N ILE A 50 10.43 5.44 -7.81
CA ILE A 50 11.87 5.59 -8.08
C ILE A 50 12.25 5.03 -9.45
N LYS A 51 11.64 3.92 -9.88
CA LYS A 51 11.87 3.35 -11.22
C LYS A 51 11.41 4.30 -12.34
N ASN A 52 10.32 5.04 -12.12
CA ASN A 52 9.80 6.00 -13.11
C ASN A 52 10.65 7.28 -13.23
N LYS A 53 11.34 7.73 -12.17
CA LYS A 53 12.19 8.94 -12.22
C LYS A 53 13.55 8.76 -12.92
N LYS A 54 13.95 7.52 -13.24
CA LYS A 54 15.21 7.21 -13.93
C LYS A 54 15.05 7.07 -15.46
N GLN A 55 13.89 7.39 -16.00
CA GLN A 55 13.61 7.41 -17.45
C GLN A 55 13.49 8.84 -17.95
#